data_AF-A0AAD8BIR6-F1
#
_entry.id   AF-A0AAD8BIR6-F1
#
_cell.length_a   1.000
_cell.length_b   1.000
_cell.length_c   1.000
_cell.angle_alpha   90.00
_cell.angle_beta   90.00
_cell.angle_gamma   90.00
#
_symmetry.space_group_name_H-M   'P 1'
#
loop_
_entity.id
_entity.type
_entity.pdbx_description
1 polymer ?
#
loop_
_entity_poly.entity_id
_entity_poly.type
_entity_poly.pdbx_seq_one_letter_code
_entity_poly.pdbx_strand_id
1 'polypeptide(L)'
;MIYLLSRLRPIAATVCLQNNKSLSLSPVQKTSRPTRNAGAALYRRHDPSEPKGWHYFVEALSAFFWFWILYHSFYEFNHLVPDDTYPDPSKFTNEERMIPADDD
;
A
#
# COMPACT_ATOMS: atom_id res chain seq x y z
N MET A 1 17.14 -21.48 8.86
CA MET A 1 17.02 -22.93 9.08
C MET A 1 15.81 -23.27 9.97
N ILE A 2 14.62 -22.76 9.63
CA ILE A 2 13.36 -23.00 10.38
C ILE A 2 12.23 -23.41 9.41
N TYR A 3 12.33 -23.04 8.13
CA TYR A 3 11.36 -23.39 7.09
C TYR A 3 11.36 -24.86 6.63
N LEU A 4 12.34 -25.68 7.03
CA LEU A 4 12.45 -27.08 6.55
C LEU A 4 11.61 -28.07 7.40
N LEU A 5 11.37 -27.77 8.68
CA LEU A 5 10.68 -28.67 9.60
C LEU A 5 9.14 -28.54 9.55
N SER A 6 8.60 -27.49 8.93
CA SER A 6 7.14 -27.29 8.82
C SER A 6 6.48 -28.09 7.69
N ARG A 7 7.27 -28.78 6.83
CA ARG A 7 6.76 -29.59 5.71
C ARG A 7 6.63 -31.08 5.98
N LEU A 8 7.07 -31.58 7.14
CA LEU A 8 6.90 -32.98 7.53
C LEU A 8 5.55 -33.17 8.21
N ARG A 9 4.53 -33.50 7.42
CA ARG A 9 3.27 -34.04 7.96
C ARG A 9 3.54 -35.48 8.44
N PRO A 10 3.14 -35.88 9.67
CA PRO A 10 3.34 -37.24 10.14
C PRO A 10 2.51 -38.22 9.29
N ILE A 11 3.18 -39.24 8.76
CA ILE A 11 2.62 -40.30 7.90
C ILE A 11 1.42 -41.01 8.54
N ALA A 12 1.29 -40.98 9.87
CA ALA A 12 0.15 -41.54 10.58
C ALA A 12 -1.20 -40.89 10.21
N ALA A 13 -1.21 -39.60 9.83
CA ALA A 13 -2.45 -38.90 9.51
C ALA A 13 -3.03 -39.28 8.13
N THR A 14 -2.21 -39.77 7.20
CA THR A 14 -2.68 -40.18 5.87
C THR A 14 -3.31 -41.57 5.84
N VAL A 15 -2.96 -42.45 6.79
CA VAL A 15 -3.51 -43.81 6.88
C VAL A 15 -4.94 -43.80 7.41
N CYS A 16 -5.26 -42.96 8.41
CA CYS A 16 -6.59 -42.89 9.00
C CYS A 16 -7.69 -42.36 8.05
N LEU A 17 -7.33 -41.72 6.94
CA LEU A 17 -8.29 -41.12 5.99
C LEU A 17 -8.70 -42.05 4.84
N GLN A 18 -8.13 -43.25 4.72
CA GLN A 18 -8.43 -44.16 3.60
C GLN A 18 -9.73 -44.98 3.78
N ASN A 19 -10.35 -44.96 4.97
CA ASN A 19 -11.51 -45.81 5.29
C ASN A 19 -12.90 -45.23 4.94
N ASN A 20 -13.00 -44.02 4.38
CA ASN A 20 -14.29 -43.44 3.99
C ASN A 20 -14.56 -43.57 2.48
N LYS A 21 -14.59 -44.81 1.97
CA LYS A 21 -15.02 -45.12 0.60
C LYS A 21 -16.51 -45.44 0.53
N SER A 22 -17.41 -44.55 0.96
CA SER A 22 -18.83 -44.64 0.60
C SER A 22 -19.57 -43.33 0.85
N LEU A 23 -19.45 -42.39 -0.07
CA LEU A 23 -20.47 -41.36 -0.31
C LEU A 23 -20.36 -40.98 -1.78
N SER A 24 -21.25 -41.57 -2.59
CA SER A 24 -21.40 -41.28 -4.00
C SER A 24 -21.86 -39.83 -4.16
N LEU A 25 -20.92 -38.92 -4.32
CA LEU A 25 -21.19 -37.56 -4.77
C LEU A 25 -21.58 -37.68 -6.24
N SER A 26 -22.82 -37.30 -6.56
CA SER A 26 -23.23 -37.07 -7.95
C SER A 26 -22.20 -36.14 -8.61
N PRO A 27 -21.85 -36.35 -9.90
CA PRO A 27 -20.90 -35.49 -10.57
C PRO A 27 -21.54 -34.10 -10.63
N VAL A 28 -21.08 -33.20 -9.76
CA VAL A 28 -21.39 -31.77 -9.84
C VAL A 28 -20.96 -31.34 -11.23
N GLN A 29 -21.94 -31.10 -12.10
CA GLN A 29 -21.69 -30.58 -13.43
C GLN A 29 -20.93 -29.26 -13.25
N LYS A 30 -19.63 -29.30 -13.56
CA LYS A 30 -18.79 -28.11 -13.60
C LYS A 30 -19.26 -27.31 -14.80
N THR A 31 -20.29 -26.50 -14.62
CA THR A 31 -20.67 -25.51 -15.62
C THR A 31 -19.45 -24.62 -15.82
N SER A 32 -18.93 -24.61 -17.05
CA SER A 32 -17.88 -23.69 -17.46
C SER A 32 -18.45 -22.29 -17.34
N ARG A 33 -18.27 -21.67 -16.17
CA ARG A 33 -18.67 -20.28 -15.97
C ARG A 33 -17.85 -19.45 -16.96
N PRO A 34 -18.48 -18.63 -17.82
CA PRO A 34 -17.73 -17.77 -18.73
C PRO A 34 -16.81 -16.88 -17.90
N THR A 35 -15.52 -16.86 -18.25
CA THR A 35 -14.53 -15.99 -17.61
C THR A 35 -14.83 -14.56 -18.05
N ARG A 36 -15.63 -13.83 -17.27
CA ARG A 36 -15.82 -12.41 -17.52
C ARG A 36 -14.50 -11.74 -17.11
N ASN A 37 -13.81 -11.07 -18.04
CA ASN A 37 -12.64 -10.22 -17.77
C ASN A 37 -13.03 -8.91 -17.03
N ALA A 38 -14.16 -8.93 -16.32
CA ALA A 38 -14.69 -7.82 -15.55
C ALA A 38 -14.66 -8.24 -14.08
N GLY A 39 -14.25 -7.32 -13.19
CA GLY A 39 -14.18 -7.57 -11.76
C GLY A 39 -15.45 -8.24 -11.25
N ALA A 40 -15.30 -9.37 -10.57
CA ALA A 40 -16.44 -10.08 -10.02
C ALA A 40 -17.12 -9.18 -8.99
N ALA A 41 -18.36 -8.76 -9.26
CA ALA A 41 -19.19 -8.12 -8.25
C ALA A 41 -19.52 -9.17 -7.18
N LEU A 42 -18.84 -9.11 -6.05
CA LEU A 42 -19.03 -10.03 -4.93
C LEU A 42 -19.92 -9.36 -3.87
N TYR A 43 -21.04 -9.99 -3.53
CA TYR A 43 -21.88 -9.58 -2.40
C TYR A 43 -21.46 -10.33 -1.13
N ARG A 44 -21.19 -9.61 -0.03
CA ARG A 44 -20.76 -10.16 1.28
C ARG A 44 -19.55 -11.12 1.20
N ARG A 45 -18.64 -10.92 0.24
CA ARG A 45 -17.31 -11.55 0.28
C ARG A 45 -16.23 -10.48 0.28
N HIS A 46 -15.15 -10.76 0.99
CA HIS A 46 -13.95 -9.95 0.94
C HIS A 46 -13.26 -10.11 -0.43
N ASP A 47 -12.58 -9.02 -0.83
CA ASP A 47 -12.04 -8.63 -2.13
C ASP A 47 -11.90 -9.65 -3.26
N PRO A 48 -12.17 -9.24 -4.51
CA PRO A 48 -11.80 -10.04 -5.67
C PRO A 48 -10.28 -10.28 -5.65
N SER A 49 -9.86 -11.51 -5.98
CA SER A 49 -8.45 -11.84 -6.11
C SER A 49 -7.78 -10.88 -7.09
N GLU A 50 -6.93 -9.99 -6.59
CA GLU A 50 -6.14 -9.11 -7.44
C GLU A 50 -5.14 -9.93 -8.27
N PRO A 51 -4.81 -9.48 -9.50
CA PRO A 51 -3.74 -10.11 -10.26
C PRO A 51 -2.43 -9.91 -9.51
N LYS A 52 -1.68 -11.00 -9.29
CA LYS A 52 -0.42 -10.99 -8.50
C LYS A 52 0.62 -9.97 -8.96
N GLY A 53 0.59 -9.60 -10.25
CA GLY A 53 1.48 -8.57 -10.80
C GLY A 53 1.17 -7.15 -10.32
N TRP A 54 -0.07 -6.88 -9.91
CA TRP A 54 -0.49 -5.56 -9.44
C TRP A 54 0.18 -5.19 -8.12
N HIS A 55 0.29 -6.13 -7.19
CA HIS A 55 1.00 -5.91 -5.92
C HIS A 55 2.44 -5.46 -6.16
N TYR A 56 3.21 -6.19 -6.99
CA TYR A 56 4.58 -5.83 -7.31
C TYR A 56 4.70 -4.48 -8.03
N PHE A 57 3.76 -4.17 -8.92
CA PHE A 57 3.73 -2.89 -9.62
C PHE A 57 3.49 -1.72 -8.65
N VAL A 58 2.53 -1.87 -7.74
CA VAL A 58 2.22 -0.86 -6.72
C VAL A 58 3.41 -0.68 -5.76
N GLU A 59 4.06 -1.77 -5.33
CA GLU A 59 5.26 -1.69 -4.50
C GLU A 59 6.42 -0.98 -5.23
N ALA A 60 6.65 -1.28 -6.51
CA ALA A 60 7.69 -0.63 -7.30
C ALA A 60 7.42 0.87 -7.50
N LEU A 61 6.17 1.24 -7.79
CA LEU A 61 5.78 2.65 -7.87
C LEU A 61 5.95 3.37 -6.53
N SER A 62 5.53 2.74 -5.43
CA SER A 62 5.70 3.31 -4.09
C SER A 62 7.18 3.57 -3.77
N ALA A 63 8.04 2.58 -4.04
CA ALA A 63 9.48 2.73 -3.85
C ALA A 63 10.07 3.83 -4.74
N PHE A 64 9.63 3.92 -6.00
CA PHE A 64 10.07 4.96 -6.93
C PHE A 64 9.68 6.37 -6.45
N PHE A 65 8.43 6.57 -6.04
CA PHE A 65 7.97 7.87 -5.53
C PHE A 65 8.74 8.28 -4.26
N TRP A 66 8.92 7.36 -3.31
CA TRP A 66 9.68 7.66 -2.10
C TRP A 66 11.15 7.95 -2.37
N PHE A 67 11.78 7.19 -3.27
CA PHE A 67 13.13 7.50 -3.73
C PHE A 67 13.21 8.89 -4.36
N TRP A 68 12.28 9.24 -5.25
CA TRP A 68 12.25 10.53 -5.94
C TRP A 68 12.13 11.70 -4.97
N ILE A 69 11.22 11.61 -3.99
CA ILE A 69 11.02 12.64 -2.96
C ILE A 69 12.30 12.80 -2.12
N LEU A 70 12.89 11.70 -1.65
CA LEU A 70 14.08 11.76 -0.82
C LEU A 70 15.29 12.27 -1.58
N TYR A 71 15.44 11.89 -2.85
CA TYR A 71 16.50 12.39 -3.73
C TYR A 71 16.40 13.91 -3.90
N HIS A 72 15.23 14.44 -4.28
CA HIS A 72 15.06 15.88 -4.47
C HIS A 72 15.15 16.66 -3.15
N SER A 73 14.69 16.08 -2.05
CA SER A 73 14.86 16.68 -0.73
C SER A 73 16.33 16.85 -0.35
N PHE A 74 17.19 15.88 -0.66
CA PHE A 74 18.62 15.96 -0.35
C PHE A 74 19.41 16.87 -1.31
N TYR A 75 19.13 16.80 -2.61
CA TYR A 75 19.93 17.53 -3.62
C TYR A 75 19.39 18.92 -3.98
N GLU A 76 18.08 19.15 -3.82
CA GLU A 76 17.39 20.39 -4.20
C GLU A 76 16.59 20.98 -3.03
N PHE A 77 17.23 21.09 -1.87
CA PHE A 77 16.59 21.54 -0.62
C PHE A 77 16.08 22.99 -0.65
N ASN A 78 16.57 23.80 -1.59
CA ASN A 78 16.19 25.22 -1.75
C ASN A 78 14.69 25.42 -2.06
N HIS A 79 13.98 24.38 -2.52
CA HIS A 79 12.53 24.43 -2.70
C HIS A 79 11.75 24.17 -1.41
N LEU A 80 12.37 23.49 -0.44
CA LEU A 80 11.76 23.13 0.84
C LEU A 80 12.02 24.20 1.90
N VAL A 81 13.20 24.79 1.88
CA VAL A 81 13.58 25.88 2.79
C VAL A 81 13.85 27.13 1.96
N PRO A 82 13.18 28.26 2.28
CA PRO A 82 13.49 29.52 1.64
C PRO A 82 14.94 29.89 1.92
N ASP A 83 15.71 30.12 0.86
CA ASP A 83 17.12 30.54 0.93
C ASP A 83 17.22 31.99 1.44
N ASP A 84 16.16 32.78 1.21
CA ASP A 84 16.07 34.16 1.67
C ASP A 84 15.72 34.21 3.17
N THR A 85 16.55 34.92 3.94
CA THR A 85 16.26 35.21 5.34
C THR A 85 14.96 36.00 5.42
N TYR A 86 13.98 35.46 6.14
CA TYR A 86 12.75 36.19 6.43
C TYR A 86 13.10 37.50 7.17
N PRO A 87 12.68 38.68 6.66
CA PRO A 87 12.99 39.94 7.30
C PRO A 87 12.34 39.98 8.68
N ASP A 88 13.13 40.36 9.70
CA ASP A 88 12.63 40.50 11.07
C ASP A 88 11.56 41.60 11.13
N PRO A 89 10.31 41.26 11.52
CA PRO A 89 9.22 42.23 11.53
C PRO A 89 9.45 43.36 12.54
N SER A 90 10.33 43.21 13.53
CA SER A 90 10.63 44.29 14.46
C SER A 90 11.52 45.38 13.86
N LYS A 91 12.16 45.14 12.71
CA LYS A 91 13.08 46.09 12.07
C LYS A 91 12.39 47.09 11.15
N PHE A 92 11.11 46.87 10.83
CA PHE A 92 10.31 47.84 10.07
C PHE A 92 10.04 49.06 10.94
N THR A 93 10.36 50.24 10.41
CA THR A 93 10.14 51.51 11.12
C THR A 93 8.65 51.86 11.15
N ASN A 94 8.22 52.62 12.16
CA ASN A 94 6.81 52.99 12.32
C ASN A 94 6.28 53.82 11.13
N GLU A 95 7.17 54.57 10.47
CA GLU A 95 6.87 55.37 9.27
C GLU A 95 6.50 54.49 8.07
N GLU A 96 7.21 53.39 7.83
CA GLU A 96 6.88 52.43 6.76
C GLU A 96 5.59 51.65 7.06
N ARG A 97 5.30 51.41 8.34
CA ARG A 97 4.13 50.67 8.80
C ARG A 97 2.86 51.53 8.88
N MET A 98 2.93 52.81 8.51
CA MET A 98 1.83 53.77 8.63
C MET A 98 1.18 53.76 10.02
N ILE A 99 1.95 53.49 11.07
CA ILE A 99 1.44 53.57 12.44
C ILE A 99 1.51 55.05 12.85
N PRO A 100 0.38 55.71 13.11
CA PRO A 100 0.42 57.09 13.63
C PRO A 100 1.20 57.12 14.94
N ALA A 101 1.97 58.18 15.16
CA ALA A 101 2.56 58.42 16.47
C ALA A 101 1.43 58.62 17.48
N ASP A 102 1.51 57.94 18.63
CA ASP A 102 0.58 58.18 19.73
C ASP A 102 0.89 59.56 20.30
N ASP A 103 0.01 60.54 20.03
CA ASP A 103 -0.02 61.83 20.72
C ASP A 103 -0.66 61.61 22.10
N ASP A 104 0.15 61.66 23.16
CA ASP A 104 -0.32 61.77 24.56
C ASP A 104 -0.94 63.15 24.86
#